data_AF-A0A945D4G2-F1
#
_entry.id   AF-A0A945D4G2-F1
#
_cell.length_a   1.000
_cell.length_b   1.000
_cell.length_c   1.000
_cell.angle_alpha   90.00
_cell.angle_beta   90.00
_cell.angle_gamma   90.00
#
_symmetry.space_group_name_H-M   'P 1'
#
loop_
_entity.id
_entity.type
_entity.pdbx_description
1 polymer ?
#
loop_
_entity_poly.entity_id
_entity_poly.type
_entity_poly.pdbx_seq_one_letter_code
_entity_poly.pdbx_strand_id
1 'polypeptide(L)'
;MNFFVADQTTERFARCIAASQRVNWDIQTDVIRGRKFDIGHKFLPDGLSKVEDMVFLTETERRYVSQIQGRTYANVFGLVERFINAKILEVGQDHVLGDQVAMEAVVRFSNEELKHQELFRQIDRMCEEVMPAGYSFAPDPNDVAKAVLSKGTWAVLALTLDIELFTQTHYRESIDPNDTLSPLFKDVFLYHWKEESQHAIIDELEWVRHDASVSAEERDTGVTEFIELVGAVDGILQGQAAADAAYFAETCGRQMAAEEVVAVESGMLAAYRWQYIFSGAQHPHFGKVLGGMITAEQGERIQSALGSIG
;
A
#
# COMPACT_ATOMS: atom_id res chain seq x y z
N MET A 1 31.59 -20.64 -1.34
CA MET A 1 30.34 -20.24 -0.65
C MET A 1 29.41 -19.39 -1.53
N ASN A 2 29.92 -18.60 -2.49
CA ASN A 2 29.07 -17.71 -3.32
C ASN A 2 28.14 -18.41 -4.33
N PHE A 3 28.52 -19.55 -4.91
CA PHE A 3 27.68 -20.24 -5.89
C PHE A 3 26.36 -20.79 -5.32
N PHE A 4 26.39 -21.36 -4.11
CA PHE A 4 25.20 -21.91 -3.47
C PHE A 4 24.18 -20.84 -3.04
N VAL A 5 24.65 -19.63 -2.68
CA VAL A 5 23.76 -18.51 -2.30
C VAL A 5 23.12 -17.88 -3.54
N ALA A 6 23.88 -17.72 -4.63
CA ALA A 6 23.35 -17.24 -5.90
C ALA A 6 22.27 -18.18 -6.48
N ASP A 7 22.48 -19.49 -6.35
CA ASP A 7 21.52 -20.53 -6.76
C ASP A 7 20.19 -20.44 -5.98
N GLN A 8 20.26 -20.21 -4.66
CA GLN A 8 19.07 -20.03 -3.81
C GLN A 8 18.30 -18.74 -4.11
N THR A 9 18.97 -17.62 -4.41
CA THR A 9 18.31 -16.37 -4.80
C THR A 9 17.60 -16.51 -6.15
N THR A 10 18.27 -17.10 -7.14
CA THR A 10 17.71 -17.36 -8.47
C THR A 10 16.45 -18.24 -8.37
N GLU A 11 16.49 -19.26 -7.51
CA GLU A 11 15.33 -20.13 -7.26
C GLU A 11 14.13 -19.35 -6.67
N ARG A 12 14.37 -18.37 -5.79
CA ARG A 12 13.30 -17.51 -5.26
C ARG A 12 12.63 -16.69 -6.37
N PHE A 13 13.40 -16.10 -7.29
CA PHE A 13 12.85 -15.42 -8.47
C PHE A 13 12.06 -16.38 -9.37
N ALA A 14 12.58 -17.58 -9.63
CA ALA A 14 11.89 -18.59 -10.42
C ALA A 14 10.52 -18.97 -9.83
N ARG A 15 10.41 -19.04 -8.49
CA ARG A 15 9.12 -19.27 -7.82
C ARG A 15 8.15 -18.10 -8.01
N CYS A 16 8.63 -16.86 -8.02
CA CYS A 16 7.80 -15.68 -8.29
C CYS A 16 7.26 -15.72 -9.73
N ILE A 17 8.09 -16.08 -10.70
CA ILE A 17 7.66 -16.29 -12.09
C ILE A 17 6.56 -17.36 -12.17
N ALA A 18 6.76 -18.51 -11.52
CA ALA A 18 5.78 -19.59 -11.52
C ALA A 18 4.47 -19.21 -10.81
N ALA A 19 4.51 -18.30 -9.83
CA ALA A 19 3.31 -17.73 -9.21
C ALA A 19 2.58 -16.77 -10.15
N SER A 20 3.28 -15.77 -10.70
CA SER A 20 2.77 -14.81 -11.69
C SER A 20 2.08 -15.52 -12.86
N GLN A 21 2.72 -16.54 -13.44
CA GLN A 21 2.14 -17.32 -14.55
C GLN A 21 0.83 -18.04 -14.19
N ARG A 22 0.66 -18.47 -12.94
CA ARG A 22 -0.55 -19.15 -12.46
C ARG A 22 -1.67 -18.18 -12.11
N VAL A 23 -1.31 -16.98 -11.66
CA VAL A 23 -2.25 -15.97 -11.14
C VAL A 23 -2.82 -15.10 -12.26
N ASN A 24 -2.13 -14.97 -13.40
CA ASN A 24 -2.52 -14.12 -14.53
C ASN A 24 -4.04 -13.98 -14.78
N TRP A 25 -4.54 -12.75 -14.59
CA TRP A 25 -5.96 -12.38 -14.61
C TRP A 25 -6.19 -11.06 -15.36
N ASP A 26 -7.40 -10.84 -15.84
CA ASP A 26 -7.86 -9.63 -16.53
C ASP A 26 -8.88 -8.82 -15.70
N ILE A 27 -8.72 -7.48 -15.74
CA ILE A 27 -9.55 -6.55 -14.96
C ILE A 27 -11.04 -6.70 -15.32
N GLN A 28 -11.39 -6.85 -16.60
CA GLN A 28 -12.79 -6.89 -17.01
C GLN A 28 -13.41 -8.27 -16.82
N THR A 29 -12.71 -9.33 -17.23
CA THR A 29 -13.30 -10.67 -17.32
C THR A 29 -13.23 -11.45 -16.01
N ASP A 30 -12.21 -11.21 -15.18
CA ASP A 30 -12.02 -11.97 -13.93
C ASP A 30 -12.41 -11.15 -12.69
N VAL A 31 -12.09 -9.86 -12.70
CA VAL A 31 -12.37 -8.95 -11.58
C VAL A 31 -13.73 -8.29 -11.76
N ILE A 32 -13.87 -7.23 -12.56
CA ILE A 32 -15.09 -6.38 -12.58
C ILE A 32 -16.33 -7.15 -13.03
N ARG A 33 -16.25 -7.91 -14.13
CA ARG A 33 -17.33 -8.77 -14.65
C ARG A 33 -18.65 -8.03 -14.88
N GLY A 34 -18.57 -6.76 -15.31
CA GLY A 34 -19.73 -5.89 -15.51
C GLY A 34 -20.50 -5.52 -14.24
N ARG A 35 -19.97 -5.83 -13.05
CA ARG A 35 -20.59 -5.49 -11.76
C ARG A 35 -20.43 -3.99 -11.48
N LYS A 36 -21.29 -3.48 -10.60
CA LYS A 36 -21.20 -2.14 -10.03
C LYS A 36 -21.04 -2.23 -8.52
N PHE A 37 -20.49 -1.18 -7.92
CA PHE A 37 -20.52 -1.04 -6.47
C PHE A 37 -21.95 -0.83 -6.00
N ASP A 38 -22.30 -1.50 -4.90
CA ASP A 38 -23.59 -1.38 -4.24
C ASP A 38 -23.39 -0.68 -2.89
N ILE A 39 -23.97 0.51 -2.75
CA ILE A 39 -23.91 1.35 -1.54
C ILE A 39 -24.64 0.71 -0.33
N GLY A 40 -25.33 -0.41 -0.54
CA GLY A 40 -25.83 -1.27 0.54
C GLY A 40 -24.72 -2.00 1.30
N HIS A 41 -23.53 -2.18 0.72
CA HIS A 41 -22.40 -2.89 1.33
C HIS A 41 -21.33 -1.94 1.89
N LYS A 42 -20.56 -2.41 2.87
CA LYS A 42 -19.27 -1.79 3.22
C LYS A 42 -18.27 -2.01 2.08
N PHE A 43 -17.41 -1.03 1.82
CA PHE A 43 -16.30 -1.22 0.88
C PHE A 43 -15.04 -1.63 1.63
N LEU A 44 -14.63 -0.87 2.64
CA LEU A 44 -13.49 -1.22 3.49
C LEU A 44 -13.95 -1.98 4.77
N PRO A 45 -13.28 -3.07 5.19
CA PRO A 45 -13.64 -3.82 6.39
C PRO A 45 -13.31 -3.05 7.68
N ASP A 46 -13.97 -3.41 8.78
CA ASP A 46 -13.88 -2.70 10.07
C ASP A 46 -12.48 -2.72 10.69
N GLY A 47 -11.73 -3.81 10.50
CA GLY A 47 -10.34 -3.90 10.94
C GLY A 47 -9.40 -2.88 10.30
N LEU A 48 -9.76 -2.35 9.12
CA LEU A 48 -9.00 -1.31 8.42
C LEU A 48 -9.63 0.08 8.59
N SER A 49 -10.95 0.16 8.52
CA SER A 49 -11.69 1.42 8.57
C SER A 49 -11.75 2.01 9.98
N LYS A 50 -11.63 1.17 11.02
CA LYS A 50 -11.77 1.53 12.44
C LYS A 50 -13.07 2.27 12.77
N VAL A 51 -14.10 2.12 11.94
CA VAL A 51 -15.39 2.83 12.12
C VAL A 51 -16.16 2.39 13.37
N GLU A 52 -15.78 1.27 13.99
CA GLU A 52 -16.34 0.82 15.26
C GLU A 52 -16.02 1.78 16.41
N ASP A 53 -14.87 2.48 16.34
CA ASP A 53 -14.44 3.46 17.34
C ASP A 53 -15.23 4.79 17.23
N MET A 54 -15.87 5.05 16.09
CA MET A 54 -16.71 6.23 15.84
C MET A 54 -18.12 6.04 16.42
N VAL A 55 -18.22 5.85 17.74
CA VAL A 55 -19.45 5.40 18.42
C VAL A 55 -20.66 6.33 18.28
N PHE A 56 -20.43 7.59 17.96
CA PHE A 56 -21.46 8.61 17.73
C PHE A 56 -22.13 8.51 16.35
N LEU A 57 -21.54 7.74 15.43
CA LEU A 57 -22.13 7.47 14.12
C LEU A 57 -23.13 6.30 14.18
N THR A 58 -24.23 6.45 13.45
CA THR A 58 -25.17 5.37 13.15
C THR A 58 -24.54 4.29 12.27
N GLU A 59 -25.16 3.12 12.17
CA GLU A 59 -24.66 2.05 11.29
C GLU A 59 -24.59 2.44 9.82
N THR A 60 -25.56 3.23 9.34
CA THR A 60 -25.58 3.75 7.97
C THR A 60 -24.43 4.71 7.72
N GLU A 61 -24.14 5.60 8.68
CA GLU A 61 -23.02 6.54 8.60
C GLU A 61 -21.67 5.82 8.64
N ARG A 62 -21.50 4.82 9.51
CA ARG A 62 -20.27 4.00 9.55
C ARG A 62 -20.05 3.22 8.26
N ARG A 63 -21.12 2.69 7.67
CA ARG A 63 -21.06 2.08 6.34
C ARG A 63 -20.60 3.10 5.31
N TYR A 64 -21.12 4.32 5.36
CA TYR A 64 -20.71 5.37 4.43
C TYR A 64 -19.24 5.79 4.61
N VAL A 65 -18.77 5.92 5.86
CA VAL A 65 -17.33 6.12 6.14
C VAL A 65 -16.50 4.99 5.55
N SER A 66 -16.91 3.73 5.71
CA SER A 66 -16.21 2.59 5.11
C SER A 66 -16.15 2.64 3.56
N GLN A 67 -17.15 3.28 2.93
CA GLN A 67 -17.20 3.45 1.47
C GLN A 67 -16.24 4.55 1.01
N ILE A 68 -16.22 5.68 1.73
CA ILE A 68 -15.27 6.77 1.51
C ILE A 68 -13.84 6.26 1.67
N GLN A 69 -13.55 5.62 2.81
CA GLN A 69 -12.22 5.07 3.06
C GLN A 69 -11.86 3.96 2.05
N GLY A 70 -12.83 3.16 1.59
CA GLY A 70 -12.60 2.16 0.54
C GLY A 70 -12.22 2.78 -0.81
N ARG A 71 -12.83 3.91 -1.18
CA ARG A 71 -12.44 4.69 -2.37
C ARG A 71 -11.05 5.29 -2.21
N THR A 72 -10.76 5.90 -1.06
CA THR A 72 -9.43 6.41 -0.72
C THR A 72 -8.39 5.29 -0.73
N TYR A 73 -8.73 4.09 -0.24
CA TYR A 73 -7.84 2.93 -0.24
C TYR A 73 -7.42 2.53 -1.65
N ALA A 74 -8.36 2.43 -2.59
CA ALA A 74 -8.01 2.22 -3.99
C ALA A 74 -7.13 3.34 -4.57
N ASN A 75 -7.43 4.61 -4.28
CA ASN A 75 -6.66 5.75 -4.79
C ASN A 75 -5.22 5.80 -4.24
N VAL A 76 -5.02 5.48 -2.95
CA VAL A 76 -3.67 5.42 -2.35
C VAL A 76 -2.86 4.27 -2.95
N PHE A 77 -3.44 3.10 -3.22
CA PHE A 77 -2.71 2.06 -3.94
C PHE A 77 -2.31 2.50 -5.34
N GLY A 78 -3.25 3.06 -6.11
CA GLY A 78 -2.95 3.62 -7.43
C GLY A 78 -1.86 4.71 -7.41
N LEU A 79 -1.70 5.41 -6.29
CA LEU A 79 -0.64 6.39 -6.06
C LEU A 79 0.72 5.71 -5.85
N VAL A 80 0.81 4.71 -4.98
CA VAL A 80 2.10 4.09 -4.60
C VAL A 80 2.66 3.18 -5.69
N GLU A 81 1.81 2.45 -6.42
CA GLU A 81 2.23 1.58 -7.54
C GLU A 81 3.07 2.35 -8.57
N ARG A 82 2.86 3.68 -8.66
CA ARG A 82 3.58 4.54 -9.59
C ARG A 82 5.08 4.58 -9.31
N PHE A 83 5.48 4.76 -8.05
CA PHE A 83 6.90 4.84 -7.69
C PHE A 83 7.51 3.46 -7.45
N ILE A 84 6.71 2.49 -6.99
CA ILE A 84 7.13 1.10 -6.80
C ILE A 84 7.61 0.54 -8.15
N ASN A 85 6.74 0.60 -9.17
CA ASN A 85 7.10 0.15 -10.51
C ASN A 85 8.33 0.86 -11.08
N ALA A 86 8.41 2.19 -10.90
CA ALA A 86 9.55 2.96 -11.38
C ALA A 86 10.87 2.54 -10.71
N LYS A 87 10.86 2.31 -9.39
CA LYS A 87 12.04 1.84 -8.65
C LYS A 87 12.41 0.41 -9.03
N ILE A 88 11.45 -0.48 -9.18
CA ILE A 88 11.69 -1.86 -9.62
C ILE A 88 12.32 -1.92 -11.01
N LEU A 89 11.86 -1.10 -11.94
CA LEU A 89 12.49 -0.97 -13.26
C LEU A 89 13.91 -0.40 -13.21
N GLU A 90 14.19 0.52 -12.29
CA GLU A 90 15.52 1.08 -12.07
C GLU A 90 16.50 0.02 -11.55
N VAL A 91 16.16 -0.67 -10.45
CA VAL A 91 17.03 -1.70 -9.86
C VAL A 91 17.15 -2.94 -10.76
N GLY A 92 16.11 -3.22 -11.56
CA GLY A 92 16.11 -4.27 -12.56
C GLY A 92 17.17 -4.10 -13.65
N GLN A 93 17.69 -2.89 -13.87
CA GLN A 93 18.75 -2.65 -14.86
C GLN A 93 20.02 -3.48 -14.58
N ASP A 94 20.29 -3.79 -13.31
CA ASP A 94 21.42 -4.61 -12.89
C ASP A 94 21.34 -6.06 -13.41
N HIS A 95 20.13 -6.55 -13.71
CA HIS A 95 19.89 -7.93 -14.17
C HIS A 95 19.90 -8.08 -15.68
N VAL A 96 19.87 -6.99 -16.46
CA VAL A 96 19.63 -7.00 -17.91
C VAL A 96 20.56 -7.94 -18.69
N LEU A 97 21.85 -7.95 -18.36
CA LEU A 97 22.85 -8.86 -18.94
C LEU A 97 23.35 -9.92 -17.93
N GLY A 98 22.73 -9.96 -16.75
CA GLY A 98 23.08 -10.84 -15.63
C GLY A 98 22.08 -11.99 -15.49
N ASP A 99 21.53 -12.14 -14.29
CA ASP A 99 20.54 -13.17 -13.98
C ASP A 99 19.23 -12.93 -14.76
N GLN A 100 19.04 -13.71 -15.82
CA GLN A 100 17.86 -13.61 -16.67
C GLN A 100 16.57 -14.08 -15.99
N VAL A 101 16.67 -14.89 -14.93
CA VAL A 101 15.50 -15.30 -14.13
C VAL A 101 15.04 -14.11 -13.28
N ALA A 102 15.96 -13.40 -12.63
CA ALA A 102 15.65 -12.17 -11.91
C ALA A 102 15.07 -11.09 -12.87
N MET A 103 15.66 -10.94 -14.06
CA MET A 103 15.15 -10.00 -15.07
C MET A 103 13.72 -10.33 -15.50
N GLU A 104 13.39 -11.60 -15.78
CA GLU A 104 12.02 -12.01 -16.12
C GLU A 104 11.05 -11.72 -14.96
N ALA A 105 11.45 -12.02 -13.72
CA ALA A 105 10.62 -11.76 -12.55
C ALA A 105 10.30 -10.25 -12.40
N VAL A 106 11.29 -9.38 -12.57
CA VAL A 106 11.12 -7.91 -12.51
C VAL A 106 10.22 -7.39 -13.64
N VAL A 107 10.34 -7.92 -14.87
CA VAL A 107 9.46 -7.51 -15.97
C VAL A 107 8.01 -7.91 -15.71
N ARG A 108 7.78 -9.09 -15.11
CA ARG A 108 6.44 -9.53 -14.73
C ARG A 108 5.84 -8.66 -13.64
N PHE A 109 6.60 -8.41 -12.57
CA PHE A 109 6.25 -7.46 -11.51
C PHE A 109 5.81 -6.13 -12.13
N SER A 110 6.65 -5.53 -12.99
CA SER A 110 6.36 -4.23 -13.61
C SER A 110 5.05 -4.22 -14.43
N ASN A 111 4.77 -5.32 -15.13
CA ASN A 111 3.51 -5.46 -15.88
C ASN A 111 2.28 -5.59 -14.95
N GLU A 112 2.43 -6.30 -13.83
CA GLU A 112 1.40 -6.47 -12.80
C GLU A 112 1.09 -5.11 -12.13
N GLU A 113 2.11 -4.34 -11.77
CA GLU A 113 1.96 -2.98 -11.24
C GLU A 113 1.22 -2.02 -12.18
N LEU A 114 1.53 -2.06 -13.47
CA LEU A 114 0.82 -1.23 -14.46
C LEU A 114 -0.66 -1.63 -14.58
N LYS A 115 -0.96 -2.93 -14.42
CA LYS A 115 -2.34 -3.42 -14.37
C LYS A 115 -3.03 -2.98 -13.08
N HIS A 116 -2.36 -2.96 -11.93
CA HIS A 116 -2.90 -2.43 -10.67
C HIS A 116 -3.22 -0.93 -10.77
N GLN A 117 -2.35 -0.14 -11.39
CA GLN A 117 -2.62 1.29 -11.67
C GLN A 117 -3.89 1.48 -12.52
N GLU A 118 -4.11 0.66 -13.56
CA GLU A 118 -5.36 0.71 -14.33
C GLU A 118 -6.57 0.24 -13.51
N LEU A 119 -6.42 -0.83 -12.74
CA LEU A 119 -7.48 -1.36 -11.88
C LEU A 119 -7.98 -0.26 -10.94
N PHE A 120 -7.10 0.39 -10.18
CA PHE A 120 -7.51 1.38 -9.18
C PHE A 120 -8.11 2.65 -9.79
N ARG A 121 -7.64 3.09 -10.97
CA ARG A 121 -8.31 4.16 -11.73
C ARG A 121 -9.71 3.79 -12.23
N GLN A 122 -9.98 2.50 -12.47
CA GLN A 122 -11.34 2.05 -12.78
C GLN A 122 -12.19 2.01 -11.53
N ILE A 123 -11.66 1.52 -10.41
CA ILE A 123 -12.37 1.49 -9.13
C ILE A 123 -12.78 2.89 -8.70
N ASP A 124 -11.92 3.90 -8.82
CA ASP A 124 -12.27 5.29 -8.49
C ASP A 124 -13.43 5.81 -9.35
N ARG A 125 -13.39 5.61 -10.67
CA ARG A 125 -14.49 5.97 -11.59
C ARG A 125 -15.79 5.23 -11.26
N MET A 126 -15.70 3.95 -10.90
CA MET A 126 -16.87 3.15 -10.52
C MET A 126 -17.48 3.61 -9.19
N CYS A 127 -16.66 4.06 -8.25
CA CYS A 127 -17.13 4.69 -7.02
C CYS A 127 -17.78 6.06 -7.30
N GLU A 128 -17.22 6.85 -8.22
CA GLU A 128 -17.81 8.13 -8.66
C GLU A 128 -19.24 7.96 -9.22
N GLU A 129 -19.53 6.86 -9.92
CA GLU A 129 -20.86 6.60 -10.47
C GLU A 129 -21.95 6.40 -9.39
N VAL A 130 -21.58 5.97 -8.19
CA VAL A 130 -22.54 5.54 -7.15
C VAL A 130 -22.49 6.37 -5.87
N MET A 131 -21.42 7.13 -5.66
CA MET A 131 -21.25 8.02 -4.51
C MET A 131 -21.67 9.46 -4.87
N PRO A 132 -22.03 10.29 -3.87
CA PRO A 132 -22.26 11.71 -4.09
C PRO A 132 -21.09 12.43 -4.80
N ALA A 133 -21.39 13.50 -5.51
CA ALA A 133 -20.36 14.35 -6.09
C ALA A 133 -19.58 15.10 -4.99
N GLY A 134 -18.35 15.50 -5.27
CA GLY A 134 -17.52 16.31 -4.37
C GLY A 134 -16.36 15.58 -3.69
N TYR A 135 -16.25 14.25 -3.86
CA TYR A 135 -15.06 13.52 -3.41
C TYR A 135 -13.80 14.07 -4.09
N SER A 136 -12.70 14.16 -3.34
CA SER A 136 -11.42 14.63 -3.86
C SER A 136 -10.27 13.79 -3.34
N PHE A 137 -9.31 13.51 -4.22
CA PHE A 137 -8.03 12.91 -3.90
C PHE A 137 -6.94 13.81 -4.50
N ALA A 138 -6.32 14.63 -3.66
CA ALA A 138 -5.46 15.73 -4.09
C ALA A 138 -4.06 15.34 -4.59
N PRO A 139 -3.38 14.29 -4.06
CA PRO A 139 -2.01 13.96 -4.47
C PRO A 139 -1.90 13.60 -5.97
N ASP A 140 -0.98 14.26 -6.69
CA ASP A 140 -0.64 13.85 -8.06
C ASP A 140 0.35 12.66 -8.02
N PRO A 141 0.06 11.55 -8.73
CA PRO A 141 0.93 10.38 -8.72
C PRO A 141 2.35 10.62 -9.24
N ASN A 142 2.54 11.50 -10.21
CA ASN A 142 3.89 11.76 -10.72
C ASN A 142 4.68 12.66 -9.77
N ASP A 143 4.04 13.62 -9.11
CA ASP A 143 4.74 14.50 -8.16
C ASP A 143 5.13 13.73 -6.89
N VAL A 144 4.24 12.86 -6.38
CA VAL A 144 4.58 11.94 -5.28
C VAL A 144 5.71 11.00 -5.72
N ALA A 145 5.62 10.40 -6.91
CA ALA A 145 6.67 9.51 -7.39
C ALA A 145 8.02 10.22 -7.54
N LYS A 146 8.08 11.44 -8.08
CA LYS A 146 9.32 12.23 -8.14
C LYS A 146 9.89 12.52 -6.75
N ALA A 147 9.03 12.87 -5.78
CA ALA A 147 9.47 13.14 -4.42
C ALA A 147 10.05 11.90 -3.76
N VAL A 148 9.38 10.74 -3.87
CA VAL A 148 9.87 9.47 -3.32
C VAL A 148 11.17 9.04 -4.00
N LEU A 149 11.20 9.04 -5.33
CA LEU A 149 12.37 8.62 -6.12
C LEU A 149 13.55 9.61 -6.05
N SER A 150 13.38 10.79 -5.42
CA SER A 150 14.48 11.69 -5.10
C SER A 150 15.33 11.21 -3.91
N LYS A 151 14.84 10.23 -3.14
CA LYS A 151 15.55 9.58 -2.04
C LYS A 151 16.40 8.42 -2.54
N GLY A 152 17.36 8.00 -1.72
CA GLY A 152 18.24 6.87 -1.99
C GLY A 152 17.46 5.56 -2.18
N THR A 153 17.98 4.69 -3.05
CA THR A 153 17.38 3.39 -3.38
C THR A 153 17.13 2.54 -2.14
N TRP A 154 18.02 2.57 -1.14
CA TRP A 154 17.82 1.87 0.12
C TRP A 154 16.52 2.27 0.83
N ALA A 155 16.23 3.57 0.92
CA ALA A 155 15.04 4.09 1.59
C ALA A 155 13.75 3.78 0.82
N VAL A 156 13.80 3.88 -0.51
CA VAL A 156 12.64 3.58 -1.37
C VAL A 156 12.30 2.10 -1.34
N LEU A 157 13.30 1.21 -1.36
CA LEU A 157 13.08 -0.24 -1.25
C LEU A 157 12.57 -0.63 0.15
N ALA A 158 13.03 0.04 1.21
CA ALA A 158 12.49 -0.13 2.56
C ALA A 158 10.99 0.21 2.62
N LEU A 159 10.61 1.37 2.07
CA LEU A 159 9.20 1.78 1.98
C LEU A 159 8.38 0.82 1.12
N THR A 160 8.94 0.37 0.00
CA THR A 160 8.25 -0.57 -0.92
C THR A 160 7.95 -1.88 -0.21
N LEU A 161 8.95 -2.49 0.45
CA LEU A 161 8.71 -3.74 1.19
C LEU A 161 7.72 -3.57 2.35
N ASP A 162 7.73 -2.42 3.03
CA ASP A 162 6.74 -2.11 4.07
C ASP A 162 5.31 -2.13 3.48
N ILE A 163 5.13 -1.50 2.31
CA ILE A 163 3.88 -1.46 1.57
C ILE A 163 3.42 -2.87 1.19
N GLU A 164 4.30 -3.62 0.55
CA GLU A 164 4.00 -4.99 0.13
C GLU A 164 3.58 -5.88 1.30
N LEU A 165 4.22 -5.74 2.45
CA LEU A 165 3.90 -6.56 3.61
C LEU A 165 2.58 -6.17 4.26
N PHE A 166 2.21 -4.89 4.31
CA PHE A 166 0.90 -4.53 4.83
C PHE A 166 -0.24 -4.98 3.92
N THR A 167 -0.04 -5.06 2.58
CA THR A 167 -1.08 -5.60 1.69
C THR A 167 -1.44 -7.04 2.07
N GLN A 168 -0.42 -7.82 2.46
CA GLN A 168 -0.60 -9.20 2.93
C GLN A 168 -1.39 -9.27 4.24
N THR A 169 -1.07 -8.40 5.21
CA THR A 169 -1.78 -8.31 6.49
C THR A 169 -3.24 -7.92 6.27
N HIS A 170 -3.47 -6.85 5.52
CA HIS A 170 -4.81 -6.33 5.25
C HIS A 170 -5.71 -7.38 4.63
N TYR A 171 -5.20 -8.12 3.63
CA TYR A 171 -5.98 -9.16 2.98
C TYR A 171 -6.32 -10.29 3.95
N ARG A 172 -5.31 -10.89 4.59
CA ARG A 172 -5.49 -12.09 5.42
C ARG A 172 -6.27 -11.83 6.71
N GLU A 173 -6.07 -10.68 7.33
CA GLU A 173 -6.66 -10.39 8.65
C GLU A 173 -8.01 -9.68 8.55
N SER A 174 -8.25 -8.91 7.49
CA SER A 174 -9.43 -8.03 7.41
C SER A 174 -10.34 -8.26 6.20
N ILE A 175 -9.81 -8.58 5.01
CA ILE A 175 -10.61 -8.66 3.78
C ILE A 175 -11.12 -10.09 3.54
N ASP A 176 -10.23 -11.08 3.53
CA ASP A 176 -10.58 -12.49 3.33
C ASP A 176 -11.62 -13.03 4.32
N PRO A 177 -11.49 -12.80 5.65
CA PRO A 177 -12.45 -13.33 6.62
C PRO A 177 -13.78 -12.55 6.66
N ASN A 178 -13.93 -11.43 5.94
CA ASN A 178 -15.14 -10.63 6.00
C ASN A 178 -16.19 -11.11 4.99
N ASP A 179 -17.31 -11.63 5.48
CA ASP A 179 -18.41 -12.17 4.66
C ASP A 179 -19.51 -11.15 4.34
N THR A 180 -19.36 -9.92 4.81
CA THR A 180 -20.35 -8.84 4.65
C THR A 180 -19.84 -7.66 3.80
N LEU A 181 -18.60 -7.77 3.31
CA LEU A 181 -17.99 -6.79 2.42
C LEU A 181 -18.64 -6.84 1.03
N SER A 182 -18.58 -5.72 0.31
CA SER A 182 -18.92 -5.69 -1.11
C SER A 182 -18.22 -6.84 -1.86
N PRO A 183 -18.96 -7.73 -2.55
CA PRO A 183 -18.34 -8.84 -3.28
C PRO A 183 -17.38 -8.37 -4.37
N LEU A 184 -17.65 -7.20 -4.99
CA LEU A 184 -16.74 -6.60 -5.95
C LEU A 184 -15.47 -6.11 -5.27
N PHE A 185 -15.56 -5.43 -4.13
CA PHE A 185 -14.39 -4.94 -3.41
C PHE A 185 -13.51 -6.11 -2.93
N LYS A 186 -14.13 -7.17 -2.40
CA LYS A 186 -13.42 -8.38 -1.98
C LYS A 186 -12.67 -9.02 -3.14
N ASP A 187 -13.27 -9.11 -4.33
CA ASP A 187 -12.59 -9.62 -5.52
C ASP A 187 -11.45 -8.71 -5.98
N VAL A 188 -11.64 -7.38 -6.02
CA VAL A 188 -10.58 -6.41 -6.39
C VAL A 188 -9.33 -6.67 -5.58
N PHE A 189 -9.46 -6.73 -4.26
CA PHE A 189 -8.30 -6.91 -3.39
C PHE A 189 -7.83 -8.36 -3.26
N LEU A 190 -8.66 -9.36 -3.58
CA LEU A 190 -8.19 -10.74 -3.78
C LEU A 190 -7.24 -10.85 -4.97
N TYR A 191 -7.62 -10.27 -6.12
CA TYR A 191 -6.81 -10.37 -7.33
C TYR A 191 -5.53 -9.54 -7.25
N HIS A 192 -5.61 -8.34 -6.66
CA HIS A 192 -4.44 -7.53 -6.29
C HIS A 192 -3.50 -8.31 -5.35
N TRP A 193 -4.01 -8.80 -4.21
CA TRP A 193 -3.21 -9.53 -3.22
C TRP A 193 -2.53 -10.80 -3.76
N LYS A 194 -3.18 -11.51 -4.68
CA LYS A 194 -2.57 -12.69 -5.31
C LYS A 194 -1.25 -12.33 -5.99
N GLU A 195 -1.13 -11.13 -6.55
CA GLU A 195 0.10 -10.65 -7.18
C GLU A 195 1.06 -9.99 -6.17
N GLU A 196 0.56 -9.21 -5.20
CA GLU A 196 1.43 -8.64 -4.17
C GLU A 196 2.17 -9.68 -3.33
N SER A 197 1.64 -10.91 -3.24
CA SER A 197 2.29 -11.99 -2.50
C SER A 197 3.67 -12.39 -3.05
N GLN A 198 3.91 -12.26 -4.36
CA GLN A 198 5.24 -12.45 -4.95
C GLN A 198 6.06 -11.16 -5.01
N HIS A 199 5.42 -10.00 -5.09
CA HIS A 199 6.11 -8.71 -5.10
C HIS A 199 6.94 -8.53 -3.84
N ALA A 200 6.35 -8.77 -2.67
CA ALA A 200 7.05 -8.78 -1.38
C ALA A 200 8.35 -9.63 -1.36
N ILE A 201 8.40 -10.73 -2.13
CA ILE A 201 9.60 -11.58 -2.23
C ILE A 201 10.67 -10.89 -3.08
N ILE A 202 10.28 -10.28 -4.20
CA ILE A 202 11.18 -9.57 -5.11
C ILE A 202 11.74 -8.32 -4.41
N ASP A 203 10.90 -7.54 -3.72
CA ASP A 203 11.34 -6.36 -2.99
C ASP A 203 12.32 -6.69 -1.87
N GLU A 204 12.07 -7.75 -1.10
CA GLU A 204 13.04 -8.22 -0.10
C GLU A 204 14.38 -8.59 -0.74
N LEU A 205 14.35 -9.32 -1.86
CA LEU A 205 15.57 -9.74 -2.56
C LEU A 205 16.36 -8.53 -3.07
N GLU A 206 15.69 -7.57 -3.70
CA GLU A 206 16.33 -6.37 -4.23
C GLU A 206 16.84 -5.46 -3.11
N TRP A 207 16.10 -5.33 -2.00
CA TRP A 207 16.55 -4.52 -0.86
C TRP A 207 17.79 -5.12 -0.19
N VAL A 208 17.79 -6.42 0.08
CA VAL A 208 18.94 -7.13 0.66
C VAL A 208 20.15 -7.10 -0.29
N ARG A 209 19.92 -7.27 -1.60
CA ARG A 209 20.97 -7.17 -2.62
C ARG A 209 21.59 -5.77 -2.64
N HIS A 210 20.77 -4.73 -2.61
CA HIS A 210 21.23 -3.35 -2.59
C HIS A 210 21.96 -3.03 -1.28
N ASP A 211 21.43 -3.45 -0.13
CA ASP A 211 22.07 -3.25 1.18
C ASP A 211 23.49 -3.81 1.25
N ALA A 212 23.72 -4.99 0.65
CA ALA A 212 25.04 -5.61 0.58
C ALA A 212 26.08 -4.77 -0.19
N SER A 213 25.64 -3.80 -1.00
CA SER A 213 26.52 -2.93 -1.79
C SER A 213 26.80 -1.58 -1.14
N VAL A 214 25.99 -1.14 -0.17
CA VAL A 214 26.12 0.18 0.44
C VAL A 214 27.06 0.19 1.65
N SER A 215 27.76 1.28 1.83
CA SER A 215 28.57 1.58 3.01
C SER A 215 27.71 1.84 4.25
N ALA A 216 28.32 1.87 5.43
CA ALA A 216 27.62 2.22 6.66
C ALA A 216 27.05 3.65 6.65
N GLU A 217 27.75 4.59 6.02
CA GLU A 217 27.32 6.00 5.89
C GLU A 217 26.13 6.14 4.94
N GLU A 218 26.18 5.45 3.79
CA GLU A 218 25.05 5.40 2.85
C GLU A 218 23.83 4.74 3.50
N ARG A 219 24.02 3.67 4.27
CA ARG A 219 22.93 3.03 5.03
C ARG A 219 22.33 3.98 6.06
N ASP A 220 23.15 4.72 6.81
CA ASP A 220 22.64 5.69 7.80
C ASP A 220 21.85 6.83 7.15
N THR A 221 22.31 7.28 5.98
CA THR A 221 21.57 8.23 5.15
C THR A 221 20.24 7.62 4.71
N GLY A 222 20.24 6.38 4.21
CA GLY A 222 19.03 5.66 3.82
C GLY A 222 18.02 5.49 4.96
N VAL A 223 18.47 5.26 6.19
CA VAL A 223 17.59 5.22 7.38
C VAL A 223 16.96 6.60 7.64
N THR A 224 17.74 7.67 7.51
CA THR A 224 17.24 9.05 7.63
C THR A 224 16.17 9.33 6.60
N GLU A 225 16.44 9.00 5.34
CA GLU A 225 15.52 9.22 4.22
C GLU A 225 14.27 8.35 4.33
N PHE A 226 14.37 7.12 4.83
CA PHE A 226 13.21 6.28 5.09
C PHE A 226 12.27 6.91 6.13
N ILE A 227 12.82 7.48 7.21
CA ILE A 227 12.05 8.24 8.20
C ILE A 227 11.37 9.45 7.56
N GLU A 228 12.07 10.19 6.69
CA GLU A 228 11.50 11.32 5.97
C GLU A 228 10.37 10.89 5.03
N LEU A 229 10.50 9.74 4.35
CA LEU A 229 9.46 9.16 3.51
C LEU A 229 8.21 8.79 4.31
N VAL A 230 8.37 8.14 5.46
CA VAL A 230 7.24 7.84 6.37
C VAL A 230 6.55 9.12 6.83
N GLY A 231 7.31 10.17 7.17
CA GLY A 231 6.74 11.47 7.51
C GLY A 231 6.00 12.14 6.34
N ALA A 232 6.50 12.00 5.11
CA ALA A 232 5.84 12.49 3.92
C ALA A 232 4.53 11.73 3.62
N VAL A 233 4.51 10.41 3.79
CA VAL A 233 3.30 9.59 3.73
C VAL A 233 2.29 10.10 4.75
N ASP A 234 2.69 10.26 6.02
CA ASP A 234 1.79 10.78 7.05
C ASP A 234 1.18 12.14 6.70
N GLY A 235 1.97 13.05 6.12
CA GLY A 235 1.48 14.35 5.64
C GLY A 235 0.40 14.23 4.57
N ILE A 236 0.51 13.26 3.65
CA ILE A 236 -0.54 12.97 2.66
C ILE A 236 -1.79 12.42 3.35
N LEU A 237 -1.63 11.52 4.33
CA LEU A 237 -2.75 10.93 5.06
C LEU A 237 -3.53 11.97 5.87
N GLN A 238 -2.83 12.92 6.50
CA GLN A 238 -3.47 14.06 7.19
C GLN A 238 -4.34 14.87 6.25
N GLY A 239 -3.80 15.26 5.08
CA GLY A 239 -4.54 16.01 4.08
C GLY A 239 -5.77 15.24 3.56
N GLN A 240 -5.62 13.94 3.31
CA GLN A 240 -6.71 13.11 2.81
C GLN A 240 -7.78 12.85 3.87
N ALA A 241 -7.41 12.64 5.14
CA ALA A 241 -8.37 12.47 6.23
C ALA A 241 -9.24 13.72 6.41
N ALA A 242 -8.64 14.92 6.31
CA ALA A 242 -9.40 16.18 6.36
C ALA A 242 -10.36 16.30 5.16
N ALA A 243 -9.92 15.96 3.94
CA ALA A 243 -10.76 15.99 2.75
C ALA A 243 -11.93 15.00 2.84
N ASP A 244 -11.67 13.78 3.30
CA ASP A 244 -12.69 12.72 3.43
C ASP A 244 -13.69 13.03 4.54
N ALA A 245 -13.26 13.63 5.65
CA ALA A 245 -14.13 14.07 6.72
C ALA A 245 -15.03 15.24 6.29
N ALA A 246 -14.49 16.20 5.54
CA ALA A 246 -15.27 17.30 4.97
C ALA A 246 -16.32 16.78 3.97
N TYR A 247 -15.91 15.87 3.08
CA TYR A 247 -16.80 15.22 2.13
C TYR A 247 -17.90 14.42 2.84
N PHE A 248 -17.55 13.65 3.89
CA PHE A 248 -18.54 12.96 4.72
C PHE A 248 -19.53 13.93 5.37
N ALA A 249 -19.05 15.01 5.99
CA ALA A 249 -19.89 16.00 6.65
C ALA A 249 -20.87 16.69 5.70
N GLU A 250 -20.46 16.97 4.46
CA GLU A 250 -21.33 17.57 3.44
C GLU A 250 -22.39 16.60 2.91
N THR A 251 -22.10 15.30 2.89
CA THR A 251 -22.89 14.31 2.13
C THR A 251 -23.58 13.24 2.99
N CYS A 252 -23.34 13.20 4.30
CA CYS A 252 -23.92 12.19 5.22
C CYS A 252 -25.44 12.32 5.42
N GLY A 253 -26.08 13.35 4.88
CA GLY A 253 -27.54 13.52 4.91
C GLY A 253 -28.09 14.18 6.18
N ARG A 254 -27.22 14.67 7.07
CA ARG A 254 -27.60 15.52 8.21
C ARG A 254 -26.58 16.63 8.43
N GLN A 255 -26.99 17.66 9.17
CA GLN A 255 -26.05 18.66 9.67
C GLN A 255 -25.25 18.06 10.84
N MET A 256 -23.92 18.06 10.71
CA MET A 256 -23.00 17.64 11.76
C MET A 256 -22.57 18.84 12.61
N ALA A 257 -22.39 18.61 13.92
CA ALA A 257 -21.73 19.60 14.77
C ALA A 257 -20.23 19.66 14.44
N ALA A 258 -19.57 20.80 14.67
CA ALA A 258 -18.16 20.98 14.35
C ALA A 258 -17.27 19.96 15.09
N GLU A 259 -17.64 19.62 16.32
CA GLU A 259 -16.94 18.62 17.14
C GLU A 259 -17.05 17.21 16.56
N GLU A 260 -18.18 16.86 15.93
CA GLU A 260 -18.34 15.56 15.27
C GLU A 260 -17.47 15.46 14.00
N VAL A 261 -17.35 16.55 13.24
CA VAL A 261 -16.49 16.57 12.03
C VAL A 261 -15.03 16.35 12.41
N VAL A 262 -14.55 17.03 13.46
CA VAL A 262 -13.19 16.83 14.00
C VAL A 262 -12.99 15.39 14.49
N ALA A 263 -14.01 14.78 15.11
CA ALA A 263 -13.94 13.40 15.56
C ALA A 263 -13.88 12.40 14.38
N VAL A 264 -14.63 12.65 13.29
CA VAL A 264 -14.53 11.84 12.05
C VAL A 264 -13.16 11.96 11.43
N GLU A 265 -12.62 13.17 11.27
CA GLU A 265 -11.28 13.42 10.73
C GLU A 265 -10.21 12.66 11.55
N SER A 266 -10.26 12.80 12.87
CA SER A 266 -9.31 12.14 13.78
C SER A 266 -9.38 10.61 13.66
N GLY A 267 -10.60 10.05 13.56
CA GLY A 267 -10.79 8.61 13.39
C GLY A 267 -10.32 8.11 12.01
N MET A 268 -10.59 8.86 10.94
CA MET A 268 -10.09 8.54 9.59
C MET A 268 -8.57 8.58 9.53
N LEU A 269 -7.93 9.60 10.10
CA LEU A 269 -6.47 9.71 10.16
C LEU A 269 -5.86 8.54 10.94
N ALA A 270 -6.43 8.17 12.09
CA ALA A 270 -5.97 7.01 12.85
C ALA A 270 -6.10 5.71 12.04
N ALA A 271 -7.17 5.55 11.26
CA ALA A 271 -7.35 4.41 10.37
C ALA A 271 -6.31 4.42 9.24
N TYR A 272 -6.05 5.57 8.63
CA TYR A 272 -5.08 5.70 7.54
C TYR A 272 -3.65 5.45 7.99
N ARG A 273 -3.24 5.98 9.16
CA ARG A 273 -1.94 5.66 9.75
C ARG A 273 -1.79 4.18 10.06
N TRP A 274 -2.86 3.54 10.53
CA TRP A 274 -2.87 2.09 10.70
C TRP A 274 -2.68 1.37 9.36
N GLN A 275 -3.43 1.76 8.33
CA GLN A 275 -3.38 1.15 7.00
C GLN A 275 -2.00 1.29 6.34
N TYR A 276 -1.43 2.50 6.27
CA TYR A 276 -0.29 2.76 5.36
C TYR A 276 1.05 2.97 6.07
N ILE A 277 1.10 2.81 7.40
CA ILE A 277 2.34 2.98 8.17
C ILE A 277 2.47 1.88 9.22
N PHE A 278 1.53 1.78 10.16
CA PHE A 278 1.75 0.95 11.34
C PHE A 278 1.55 -0.55 11.08
N SER A 279 0.63 -0.96 10.20
CA SER A 279 0.43 -2.37 9.87
C SER A 279 1.66 -2.99 9.18
N GLY A 280 2.38 -2.22 8.37
CA GLY A 280 3.65 -2.60 7.73
C GLY A 280 4.80 -2.58 8.74
N ALA A 281 4.96 -1.47 9.46
CA ALA A 281 6.05 -1.30 10.42
C ALA A 281 6.00 -2.32 11.57
N GLN A 282 4.80 -2.78 11.93
CA GLN A 282 4.60 -3.82 12.94
C GLN A 282 4.64 -5.25 12.37
N HIS A 283 4.76 -5.42 11.05
CA HIS A 283 4.81 -6.73 10.43
C HIS A 283 6.09 -7.47 10.87
N PRO A 284 5.99 -8.69 11.47
CA PRO A 284 7.15 -9.38 12.04
C PRO A 284 8.28 -9.64 11.04
N HIS A 285 7.93 -9.89 9.78
CA HIS A 285 8.92 -10.10 8.72
C HIS A 285 9.65 -8.81 8.33
N PHE A 286 8.97 -7.66 8.34
CA PHE A 286 9.61 -6.38 8.05
C PHE A 286 10.68 -6.07 9.10
N GLY A 287 10.31 -6.19 10.38
CA GLY A 287 11.24 -6.01 11.50
C GLY A 287 12.42 -6.99 11.47
N LYS A 288 12.20 -8.23 11.02
CA LYS A 288 13.28 -9.22 10.85
C LYS A 288 14.26 -8.83 9.75
N VAL A 289 13.77 -8.40 8.59
CA VAL A 289 14.61 -8.02 7.44
C VAL A 289 15.37 -6.74 7.78
N LEU A 290 14.66 -5.67 8.18
CA LEU A 290 15.23 -4.38 8.55
C LEU A 290 16.27 -4.54 9.68
N GLY A 291 15.92 -5.26 10.75
CA GLY A 291 16.82 -5.50 11.89
C GLY A 291 18.06 -6.34 11.56
N GLY A 292 18.06 -7.05 10.43
CA GLY A 292 19.24 -7.74 9.91
C GLY A 292 20.24 -6.81 9.20
N MET A 293 19.83 -5.60 8.85
CA MET A 293 20.62 -4.64 8.06
C MET A 293 21.07 -3.42 8.88
N ILE A 294 20.27 -2.97 9.85
CA ILE A 294 20.53 -1.72 10.60
C ILE A 294 21.20 -1.95 11.95
N THR A 295 21.78 -0.87 12.50
CA THR A 295 22.28 -0.84 13.89
C THR A 295 21.16 -0.60 14.90
N ALA A 296 21.43 -0.83 16.19
CA ALA A 296 20.48 -0.52 17.25
C ALA A 296 20.11 0.98 17.32
N GLU A 297 21.09 1.87 17.14
CA GLU A 297 20.88 3.32 17.12
C GLU A 297 19.98 3.76 15.96
N GLN A 298 20.18 3.18 14.77
CA GLN A 298 19.29 3.39 13.62
C GLN A 298 17.87 2.89 13.91
N GLY A 299 17.76 1.72 14.56
CA GLY A 299 16.47 1.18 14.98
C GLY A 299 15.73 2.11 15.96
N GLU A 300 16.44 2.66 16.95
CA GLU A 300 15.87 3.63 17.90
C GLU A 300 15.38 4.91 17.21
N ARG A 301 16.10 5.41 16.20
CA ARG A 301 15.67 6.57 15.41
C ARG A 301 14.36 6.31 14.67
N ILE A 302 14.22 5.14 14.04
CA ILE A 302 12.98 4.73 13.35
C ILE A 302 11.82 4.62 14.35
N GLN A 303 12.05 3.97 15.49
CA GLN A 303 11.00 3.81 16.53
C GLN A 303 10.59 5.16 17.12
N SER A 304 11.54 6.07 17.36
CA SER A 304 11.25 7.42 17.83
C SER A 304 10.43 8.21 16.80
N ALA A 305 10.73 8.06 15.51
CA ALA A 305 9.96 8.72 14.45
C ALA A 305 8.53 8.17 14.38
N LEU A 306 8.35 6.84 14.39
CA LEU A 306 7.03 6.21 14.42
C LEU A 306 6.21 6.62 15.65
N GLY A 307 6.85 6.72 16.82
CA GLY A 307 6.19 7.20 18.05
C GLY A 307 5.77 8.67 18.00
N SER A 308 6.31 9.48 17.10
CA SER A 308 5.93 10.90 16.98
C SER A 308 4.65 11.14 16.18
N ILE A 309 4.23 10.15 15.38
CA ILE A 309 3.01 10.20 14.54
C ILE A 309 1.93 9.22 15.03
N GLY A 310 2.23 8.41 16.04
CA GLY A 310 1.31 7.45 16.67
C GLY A 310 0.34 8.05 17.68
#